data_AF-A0A0A5GL59-F1
#
_entry.id   AF-A0A0A5GL59-F1
#
_cell.length_a   1.000
_cell.length_b   1.000
_cell.length_c   1.000
_cell.angle_alpha   90.00
_cell.angle_beta   90.00
_cell.angle_gamma   90.00
#
_symmetry.space_group_name_H-M   'P 1'
#
loop_
_entity.id
_entity.type
_entity.pdbx_description
1 polymer ?
#
loop_
_entity_poly.entity_id
_entity_poly.type
_entity_poly.pdbx_seq_one_letter_code
_entity_poly.pdbx_strand_id
1 'polypeptide(L)'
;MKRSYLFLLLGLAIAILVFVEKKAGAMEITYDEAVESYNEYKTEVKSFEENPDEDKILKLTKRGRELTKTYDAIIEHQTFGNNLFNVKPILNEQEIKHLKELNSNLEQYYGKIDEAVLKEKYSAKDLAPLIKIAEKEGEYHSGGIDITFEPVGFYEISIDGTFRDEHSSIISRKYFIFETNQGNFYWRKPSGNRMISYGENEATVRFDQKQYTIKGNIIHKGFEGIGD
;
A
#
# COMPACT_ATOMS: atom_id res chain seq x y z
N MET A 1 -1.30 33.03 35.58
CA MET A 1 -0.58 31.80 35.14
C MET A 1 -1.16 30.48 35.64
N LYS A 2 -1.85 30.37 36.79
CA LYS A 2 -2.37 29.07 37.30
C LYS A 2 -3.55 28.44 36.54
N ARG A 3 -4.35 29.22 35.81
CA ARG A 3 -5.54 28.71 35.10
C ARG A 3 -5.21 27.93 33.81
N SER A 4 -4.13 28.28 33.11
CA SER A 4 -3.72 27.59 31.87
C SER A 4 -3.22 26.16 32.11
N TYR A 5 -2.57 25.88 33.25
CA TYR A 5 -2.14 24.53 33.61
C TYR A 5 -3.32 23.59 33.91
N LEU A 6 -4.41 24.12 34.45
CA LEU A 6 -5.61 23.33 34.75
C LEU A 6 -6.29 22.83 33.46
N PHE A 7 -6.39 23.69 32.44
CA PHE A 7 -6.95 23.29 31.13
C PHE A 7 -6.04 22.33 30.37
N LEU A 8 -4.72 22.46 30.52
CA LEU A 8 -3.74 21.58 29.90
C LEU A 8 -3.74 20.18 30.53
N LEU A 9 -3.84 20.10 31.86
CA LEU A 9 -4.01 18.84 32.59
C LEU A 9 -5.38 18.19 32.32
N LEU A 10 -6.45 18.97 32.22
CA LEU A 10 -7.78 18.46 31.87
C LEU A 10 -7.80 17.92 30.43
N GLY A 11 -7.18 18.64 29.49
CA GLY A 11 -7.05 18.19 28.10
C GLY A 11 -6.20 16.93 27.98
N LEU A 12 -5.12 16.82 28.76
CA LEU A 12 -4.30 15.61 28.84
C LEU A 12 -5.08 14.44 29.43
N ALA A 13 -5.84 14.66 30.51
CA ALA A 13 -6.66 13.64 31.16
C ALA A 13 -7.78 13.12 30.23
N ILE A 14 -8.44 14.02 29.47
CA ILE A 14 -9.45 13.64 28.48
C ILE A 14 -8.80 12.86 27.32
N ALA A 15 -7.64 13.28 26.83
CA ALA A 15 -6.91 12.56 25.80
C ALA A 15 -6.50 11.16 26.26
N ILE A 16 -6.06 11.01 27.51
CA ILE A 16 -5.75 9.72 28.13
C ILE A 16 -7.03 8.86 28.25
N LEU A 17 -8.16 9.42 28.70
CA LEU A 17 -9.43 8.72 28.81
C LEU A 17 -9.94 8.20 27.46
N VAL A 18 -9.93 9.04 26.42
CA VAL A 18 -10.32 8.66 25.06
C VAL A 18 -9.35 7.62 24.47
N PHE A 19 -8.06 7.74 24.77
CA PHE A 19 -7.06 6.75 24.38
C PHE A 19 -7.34 5.39 25.05
N VAL A 20 -7.65 5.39 26.35
CA VAL A 20 -7.98 4.18 27.13
C VAL A 20 -9.29 3.55 26.65
N GLU A 21 -10.36 4.32 26.42
CA GLU A 21 -11.65 3.79 25.93
C GLU A 21 -11.52 3.16 24.54
N LYS A 22 -10.85 3.82 23.58
CA LYS A 22 -10.63 3.24 22.24
C LYS A 22 -9.77 1.98 22.28
N LYS A 23 -8.86 1.87 23.25
CA LYS A 23 -8.02 0.69 23.47
C LYS A 23 -8.77 -0.43 24.20
N ALA A 24 -9.76 -0.09 25.03
CA ALA A 24 -10.55 -1.06 25.80
C ALA A 24 -11.42 -1.96 24.93
N GLY A 25 -11.97 -1.46 23.81
CA GLY A 25 -12.67 -2.32 22.85
C GLY A 25 -11.79 -3.41 22.21
N ALA A 26 -10.47 -3.19 22.13
CA ALA A 26 -9.52 -4.22 21.67
C ALA A 26 -9.08 -5.19 22.79
N MET A 27 -9.41 -4.90 24.06
CA MET A 27 -9.15 -5.80 25.19
C MET A 27 -10.18 -6.92 25.33
N GLU A 28 -11.34 -6.81 24.67
CA GLU A 28 -12.34 -7.89 24.64
C GLU A 28 -11.89 -9.07 23.77
N ILE A 29 -10.94 -8.85 22.85
CA ILE A 29 -10.42 -9.86 21.94
C ILE A 29 -9.30 -10.64 22.63
N THR A 30 -9.50 -11.95 22.77
CA THR A 30 -8.52 -12.89 23.32
C THR A 30 -7.39 -13.20 22.32
N TYR A 31 -6.29 -13.77 22.82
CA TYR A 31 -5.21 -14.25 21.95
C TYR A 31 -5.69 -15.26 20.91
N ASP A 32 -6.52 -16.23 21.31
CA ASP A 32 -7.01 -17.26 20.42
C ASP A 32 -7.91 -16.68 19.32
N GLU A 33 -8.81 -15.75 19.65
CA GLU A 33 -9.64 -15.03 18.67
C GLU A 33 -8.81 -14.19 17.70
N ALA A 34 -7.72 -13.58 18.19
CA ALA A 34 -6.78 -12.82 17.36
C ALA A 34 -6.06 -13.71 16.34
N VAL A 35 -5.64 -14.91 16.76
CA VAL A 35 -5.02 -15.93 15.90
C VAL A 35 -6.03 -16.53 14.92
N GLU A 36 -7.25 -16.81 15.35
CA GLU A 36 -8.32 -17.29 14.48
C GLU A 36 -8.64 -16.27 13.38
N SER A 37 -8.79 -15.00 13.75
CA SER A 37 -9.02 -13.90 12.81
C SER A 37 -7.91 -13.76 11.77
N TYR A 38 -6.66 -14.03 12.15
CA TYR A 38 -5.53 -14.10 11.21
C TYR A 38 -5.70 -15.24 10.21
N ASN A 39 -6.02 -16.44 10.71
CA ASN A 39 -6.14 -17.64 9.89
C ASN A 39 -7.30 -17.54 8.90
N GLU A 40 -8.41 -16.95 9.31
CA GLU A 40 -9.51 -16.60 8.41
C GLU A 40 -9.05 -15.64 7.31
N TYR A 41 -8.41 -14.53 7.69
CA TYR A 41 -7.92 -13.56 6.73
C TYR A 41 -6.92 -14.17 5.74
N LYS A 42 -5.97 -14.98 6.22
CA LYS A 42 -5.04 -15.73 5.37
C LYS A 42 -5.78 -16.64 4.37
N THR A 43 -6.84 -17.31 4.80
CA THR A 43 -7.66 -18.17 3.94
C THR A 43 -8.38 -17.33 2.88
N GLU A 44 -8.93 -16.18 3.26
CA GLU A 44 -9.56 -15.25 2.31
C GLU A 44 -8.57 -14.71 1.29
N VAL A 45 -7.36 -14.31 1.71
CA VAL A 45 -6.31 -13.85 0.80
C VAL A 45 -5.90 -14.97 -0.16
N LYS A 46 -5.74 -16.20 0.32
CA LYS A 46 -5.42 -17.33 -0.57
C LYS A 46 -6.53 -17.59 -1.60
N SER A 47 -7.79 -17.57 -1.16
CA SER A 47 -8.94 -17.73 -2.08
C SER A 47 -9.00 -16.59 -3.10
N PHE A 48 -8.62 -15.38 -2.68
CA PHE A 48 -8.50 -14.23 -3.58
C PHE A 48 -7.36 -14.39 -4.59
N GLU A 49 -6.18 -14.86 -4.17
CA GLU A 49 -5.05 -15.11 -5.09
C GLU A 49 -5.41 -16.10 -6.20
N GLU A 50 -6.26 -17.08 -5.91
CA GLU A 50 -6.75 -18.07 -6.89
C GLU A 50 -7.80 -17.47 -7.84
N ASN A 51 -8.59 -16.50 -7.39
CA ASN A 51 -9.67 -15.86 -8.15
C ASN A 51 -9.75 -14.36 -7.83
N PRO A 52 -8.82 -13.54 -8.35
CA PRO A 52 -8.71 -12.14 -7.95
C PRO A 52 -9.88 -11.32 -8.45
N ASP A 53 -10.36 -10.43 -7.57
CA ASP A 53 -11.51 -9.58 -7.84
C ASP A 53 -11.27 -8.14 -7.37
N GLU A 54 -11.38 -7.16 -8.27
CA GLU A 54 -11.00 -5.78 -7.95
C GLU A 54 -11.90 -5.17 -6.88
N ASP A 55 -13.19 -5.53 -6.88
CA ASP A 55 -14.17 -5.03 -5.92
C ASP A 55 -13.88 -5.53 -4.50
N LYS A 56 -13.16 -6.65 -4.36
CA LYS A 56 -12.79 -7.22 -3.06
C LYS A 56 -11.48 -6.66 -2.49
N ILE A 57 -10.65 -5.99 -3.29
CA ILE A 57 -9.36 -5.44 -2.84
C ILE A 57 -9.55 -4.49 -1.65
N LEU A 58 -10.53 -3.57 -1.72
CA LEU A 58 -10.78 -2.61 -0.64
C LEU A 58 -11.20 -3.31 0.65
N LYS A 59 -12.05 -4.33 0.55
CA LYS A 59 -12.53 -5.10 1.70
C LYS A 59 -11.38 -5.84 2.38
N LEU A 60 -10.56 -6.57 1.60
CA LEU A 60 -9.42 -7.33 2.12
C LEU A 60 -8.37 -6.39 2.71
N THR A 61 -8.03 -5.30 2.01
CA THR A 61 -7.07 -4.31 2.52
C THR A 61 -7.56 -3.67 3.82
N LYS A 62 -8.86 -3.34 3.91
CA LYS A 62 -9.44 -2.78 5.13
C LYS A 62 -9.38 -3.77 6.29
N ARG A 63 -9.75 -5.03 6.06
CA ARG A 63 -9.70 -6.09 7.08
C ARG A 63 -8.27 -6.31 7.58
N GLY A 64 -7.28 -6.38 6.69
CA GLY A 64 -5.86 -6.48 7.08
C GLY A 64 -5.45 -5.34 8.02
N ARG A 65 -5.84 -4.08 7.70
CA ARG A 65 -5.51 -2.91 8.53
C ARG A 65 -6.19 -2.94 9.89
N GLU A 66 -7.39 -3.47 9.97
CA GLU A 66 -8.13 -3.64 11.22
C GLU A 66 -7.45 -4.69 12.12
N LEU A 67 -6.95 -5.79 11.54
CA LEU A 67 -6.16 -6.78 12.28
C LEU A 67 -4.85 -6.19 12.80
N THR A 68 -4.11 -5.44 11.98
CA THR A 68 -2.89 -4.72 12.43
C THR A 68 -3.16 -3.82 13.63
N LYS A 69 -4.20 -2.98 13.54
CA LYS A 69 -4.61 -2.11 14.66
C LYS A 69 -4.98 -2.90 15.92
N THR A 70 -5.65 -4.04 15.74
CA THR A 70 -6.05 -4.92 16.85
C THR A 70 -4.82 -5.49 17.54
N TYR A 71 -3.87 -6.03 16.79
CA TYR A 71 -2.64 -6.60 17.35
C TYR A 71 -1.78 -5.54 18.06
N ASP A 72 -1.61 -4.37 17.45
CA ASP A 72 -0.89 -3.27 18.08
C ASP A 72 -1.58 -2.82 19.38
N ALA A 73 -2.92 -2.75 19.40
CA ALA A 73 -3.67 -2.41 20.60
C ALA A 73 -3.50 -3.43 21.73
N ILE A 74 -3.60 -4.73 21.41
CA ILE A 74 -3.41 -5.82 22.37
C ILE A 74 -1.98 -5.79 22.93
N ILE A 75 -0.96 -5.71 22.07
CA ILE A 75 0.46 -5.69 22.47
C ILE A 75 0.79 -4.45 23.31
N GLU A 76 0.36 -3.26 22.88
CA GLU A 76 0.62 -2.03 23.64
C GLU A 76 -0.08 -2.02 25.00
N HIS A 77 -1.31 -2.55 25.09
CA HIS A 77 -2.01 -2.62 26.36
C HIS A 77 -1.27 -3.50 27.37
N GLN A 78 -0.71 -4.63 26.93
CA GLN A 78 0.13 -5.48 27.78
C GLN A 78 1.41 -4.76 28.19
N THR A 79 2.04 -4.03 27.28
CA THR A 79 3.33 -3.38 27.56
C THR A 79 3.17 -2.14 28.46
N PHE A 80 2.08 -1.37 28.29
CA PHE A 80 1.82 -0.15 29.06
C PHE A 80 1.10 -0.44 30.38
N GLY A 81 0.07 -1.30 30.36
CA GLY A 81 -0.72 -1.66 31.53
C GLY A 81 0.07 -2.38 32.61
N ASN A 82 0.94 -3.33 32.22
CA ASN A 82 1.79 -4.06 33.15
C ASN A 82 2.86 -3.15 33.78
N ASN A 83 3.41 -2.20 33.02
CA ASN A 83 4.46 -1.29 33.49
C ASN A 83 3.94 -0.14 34.38
N LEU A 84 2.70 0.32 34.19
CA LEU A 84 2.15 1.47 34.95
C LEU A 84 1.25 1.07 36.12
N PHE A 85 0.55 -0.05 36.02
CA PHE A 85 -0.51 -0.40 36.98
C PHE A 85 -0.26 -1.73 37.72
N ASN A 86 0.92 -2.37 37.54
CA ASN A 86 1.24 -3.69 38.12
C ASN A 86 0.12 -4.73 37.90
N VAL A 87 -0.57 -4.63 36.76
CA VAL A 87 -1.60 -5.59 36.37
C VAL A 87 -0.90 -6.86 35.91
N LYS A 88 -1.47 -8.02 36.25
CA LYS A 88 -0.95 -9.30 35.76
C LYS A 88 -1.08 -9.34 34.23
N PRO A 89 -0.02 -9.66 33.48
CA PRO A 89 -0.10 -9.81 32.04
C PRO A 89 -1.21 -10.79 31.66
N ILE A 90 -2.03 -10.39 30.70
CA ILE A 90 -3.02 -11.27 30.05
C ILE A 90 -2.30 -12.14 29.01
N LEU A 91 -1.25 -11.61 28.37
CA LEU A 91 -0.41 -12.34 27.44
C LEU A 91 0.96 -12.66 28.02
N ASN A 92 1.47 -13.85 27.71
CA ASN A 92 2.86 -14.22 27.96
C ASN A 92 3.79 -13.73 26.83
N GLU A 93 5.11 -13.82 27.04
CA GLU A 93 6.10 -13.33 26.07
C GLU A 93 6.04 -14.05 24.72
N GLN A 94 5.69 -15.34 24.71
CA GLN A 94 5.58 -16.12 23.48
C GLN A 94 4.37 -15.67 22.65
N GLU A 95 3.24 -15.40 23.30
CA GLU A 95 2.03 -14.88 22.66
C GLU A 95 2.26 -13.48 22.08
N ILE A 96 2.94 -12.60 22.81
CA ILE A 96 3.32 -11.27 22.31
C ILE A 96 4.22 -11.39 21.09
N LYS A 97 5.23 -12.28 21.14
CA LYS A 97 6.13 -12.51 20.02
C LYS A 97 5.36 -13.03 18.80
N HIS A 98 4.46 -13.98 18.99
CA HIS A 98 3.66 -14.53 17.91
C HIS A 98 2.73 -13.48 17.28
N LEU A 99 2.03 -12.66 18.08
CA LEU A 99 1.19 -11.57 17.53
C LEU A 99 2.01 -10.55 16.73
N LYS A 100 3.25 -10.25 17.13
CA LYS A 100 4.17 -9.41 16.34
C LYS A 100 4.54 -10.05 15.00
N GLU A 101 4.81 -11.35 15.00
CA GLU A 101 5.09 -12.11 13.78
C GLU A 101 3.87 -12.12 12.85
N LEU A 102 2.66 -12.37 13.38
CA LEU A 102 1.41 -12.28 12.61
C LEU A 102 1.20 -10.89 12.02
N ASN A 103 1.43 -9.83 12.81
CA ASN A 103 1.31 -8.45 12.33
C ASN A 103 2.31 -8.15 11.19
N SER A 104 3.56 -8.58 11.32
CA SER A 104 4.57 -8.45 10.27
C SER A 104 4.17 -9.17 8.98
N ASN A 105 3.53 -10.34 9.10
CA ASN A 105 3.05 -11.10 7.95
C ASN A 105 1.83 -10.45 7.26
N LEU A 106 1.00 -9.70 7.99
CA LEU A 106 -0.15 -9.00 7.40
C LEU A 106 0.27 -7.98 6.33
N GLU A 107 1.35 -7.26 6.56
CA GLU A 107 1.90 -6.29 5.59
C GLU A 107 2.32 -6.95 4.27
N GLN A 108 2.76 -8.21 4.31
CA GLN A 108 3.15 -8.94 3.11
C GLN A 108 1.94 -9.28 2.22
N TYR A 109 0.74 -9.44 2.80
CA TYR A 109 -0.46 -9.76 2.03
C TYR A 109 -0.96 -8.60 1.18
N TYR A 110 -0.70 -7.34 1.56
CA TYR A 110 -1.09 -6.20 0.72
C TYR A 110 -0.39 -6.23 -0.65
N GLY A 111 0.90 -6.59 -0.68
CA GLY A 111 1.65 -6.75 -1.92
C GLY A 111 1.09 -7.87 -2.79
N LYS A 112 0.77 -9.02 -2.17
CA LYS A 112 0.23 -10.20 -2.88
C LYS A 112 -1.15 -9.98 -3.48
N ILE A 113 -2.03 -9.25 -2.78
CA ILE A 113 -3.37 -8.90 -3.29
C ILE A 113 -3.24 -8.09 -4.58
N ASP A 114 -2.42 -7.03 -4.57
CA ASP A 114 -2.24 -6.19 -5.76
C ASP A 114 -1.55 -6.99 -6.89
N GLU A 115 -0.53 -7.79 -6.57
CA GLU A 115 0.20 -8.64 -7.54
C GLU A 115 -0.70 -9.69 -8.20
N ALA A 116 -1.56 -10.36 -7.44
CA ALA A 116 -2.49 -11.35 -7.98
C ALA A 116 -3.43 -10.74 -9.02
N VAL A 117 -3.96 -9.54 -8.77
CA VAL A 117 -4.84 -8.84 -9.71
C VAL A 117 -4.06 -8.42 -10.96
N LEU A 118 -2.88 -7.84 -10.79
CA LEU A 118 -2.02 -7.43 -11.90
C LEU A 118 -1.64 -8.61 -12.80
N LYS A 119 -1.33 -9.76 -12.21
CA LYS A 119 -0.95 -10.96 -12.94
C LYS A 119 -2.14 -11.62 -13.64
N GLU A 120 -3.24 -11.86 -12.94
CA GLU A 120 -4.33 -12.69 -13.47
C GLU A 120 -5.38 -11.89 -14.23
N LYS A 121 -5.70 -10.65 -13.82
CA LYS A 121 -6.66 -9.79 -14.56
C LYS A 121 -5.99 -8.99 -15.66
N TYR A 122 -4.84 -8.39 -15.37
CA TYR A 122 -4.15 -7.53 -16.34
C TYR A 122 -3.11 -8.28 -17.18
N SER A 123 -2.76 -9.53 -16.84
CA SER A 123 -1.66 -10.26 -17.51
C SER A 123 -0.36 -9.44 -17.56
N ALA A 124 -0.13 -8.62 -16.53
CA ALA A 124 0.89 -7.59 -16.53
C ALA A 124 2.13 -8.00 -15.72
N LYS A 125 3.31 -7.68 -16.23
CA LYS A 125 4.61 -7.91 -15.57
C LYS A 125 5.16 -6.63 -14.93
N ASP A 126 5.95 -6.77 -13.87
CA ASP A 126 6.57 -5.60 -13.22
C ASP A 126 7.63 -4.96 -14.14
N LEU A 127 7.48 -3.65 -14.38
CA LEU A 127 8.43 -2.83 -15.15
C LEU A 127 9.64 -2.40 -14.31
N ALA A 128 9.53 -2.37 -12.98
CA ALA A 128 10.58 -1.84 -12.10
C ALA A 128 11.94 -2.54 -12.25
N PRO A 129 12.03 -3.87 -12.43
CA PRO A 129 13.29 -4.54 -12.73
C PRO A 129 13.94 -4.06 -14.04
N LEU A 130 13.13 -3.74 -15.05
CA LEU A 130 13.62 -3.31 -16.37
C LEU A 130 14.20 -1.90 -16.31
N ILE A 131 13.57 -1.00 -15.55
CA ILE A 131 14.10 0.34 -15.27
C ILE A 131 15.47 0.23 -14.58
N LYS A 132 15.64 -0.68 -13.62
CA LYS A 132 16.93 -0.88 -12.93
C LYS A 132 18.03 -1.41 -13.85
N ILE A 133 17.67 -2.25 -14.84
CA ILE A 133 18.62 -2.72 -15.85
C ILE A 133 19.07 -1.53 -16.71
N ALA A 134 18.12 -0.73 -17.22
CA ALA A 134 18.43 0.47 -17.98
C ALA A 134 19.28 1.48 -17.21
N GLU A 135 19.04 1.67 -15.90
CA GLU A 135 19.89 2.51 -15.05
C GLU A 135 21.34 2.04 -14.98
N LYS A 136 21.56 0.71 -15.03
CA LYS A 136 22.89 0.12 -14.92
C LYS A 136 23.62 0.06 -16.26
N GLU A 137 22.88 -0.20 -17.33
CA GLU A 137 23.43 -0.49 -18.67
C GLU A 137 23.31 0.70 -19.62
N GLY A 138 22.56 1.74 -19.24
CA GLY A 138 22.27 2.93 -20.04
C GLY A 138 20.97 2.81 -20.85
N GLU A 139 20.61 1.59 -21.22
CA GLU A 139 19.42 1.30 -22.03
C GLU A 139 18.84 -0.08 -21.73
N TYR A 140 17.57 -0.28 -22.12
CA TYR A 140 16.91 -1.58 -22.13
C TYR A 140 15.93 -1.65 -23.31
N HIS A 141 15.92 -2.77 -24.01
CA HIS A 141 15.07 -3.00 -25.18
C HIS A 141 14.41 -4.39 -25.10
N SER A 142 13.10 -4.45 -24.86
CA SER A 142 12.35 -5.71 -24.94
C SER A 142 10.85 -5.50 -24.90
N GLY A 143 10.08 -6.40 -25.53
CA GLY A 143 8.65 -6.48 -25.26
C GLY A 143 7.84 -5.28 -25.75
N GLY A 144 8.34 -4.53 -26.73
CA GLY A 144 7.73 -3.26 -27.16
C GLY A 144 7.95 -2.11 -26.16
N ILE A 145 8.92 -2.23 -25.26
CA ILE A 145 9.37 -1.18 -24.35
C ILE A 145 10.86 -0.92 -24.58
N ASP A 146 11.17 0.34 -24.85
CA ASP A 146 12.51 0.88 -24.89
C ASP A 146 12.68 1.86 -23.73
N ILE A 147 13.70 1.65 -22.90
CA ILE A 147 14.02 2.52 -21.77
C ILE A 147 15.41 3.06 -21.99
N THR A 148 15.56 4.38 -22.02
CA THR A 148 16.85 5.05 -22.11
C THR A 148 17.08 5.87 -20.85
N PHE A 149 18.26 5.71 -20.25
CA PHE A 149 18.68 6.47 -19.08
C PHE A 149 19.70 7.54 -19.46
N GLU A 150 19.39 8.79 -19.12
CA GLU A 150 20.33 9.90 -19.27
C GLU A 150 20.98 10.25 -17.92
N PRO A 151 22.31 10.48 -17.86
CA PRO A 151 23.07 10.72 -16.61
C PRO A 151 22.62 11.92 -15.75
N VAL A 152 21.71 12.76 -16.27
CA VAL A 152 21.19 13.98 -15.62
C VAL A 152 19.82 13.79 -14.97
N GLY A 153 19.38 12.54 -14.75
CA GLY A 153 18.12 12.24 -14.06
C GLY A 153 16.88 12.30 -14.96
N PHE A 154 17.11 12.22 -16.27
CA PHE A 154 16.05 12.09 -17.27
C PHE A 154 15.99 10.64 -17.76
N TYR A 155 14.77 10.13 -17.86
CA TYR A 155 14.46 8.80 -18.33
C TYR A 155 13.49 8.94 -19.48
N GLU A 156 13.74 8.21 -20.54
CA GLU A 156 12.78 8.05 -21.62
C GLU A 156 12.28 6.61 -21.61
N ILE A 157 10.95 6.44 -21.64
CA ILE A 157 10.29 5.15 -21.80
C ILE A 157 9.44 5.25 -23.06
N SER A 158 9.92 4.68 -24.15
CA SER A 158 9.14 4.56 -25.38
C SER A 158 8.41 3.22 -25.38
N ILE A 159 7.11 3.25 -25.65
CA ILE A 159 6.28 2.06 -25.76
C ILE A 159 5.65 1.96 -27.14
N ASP A 160 5.75 0.78 -27.74
CA ASP A 160 4.97 0.40 -28.91
C ASP A 160 3.60 -0.09 -28.44
N GLY A 161 2.76 0.86 -28.05
CA GLY A 161 1.46 0.57 -27.47
C GLY A 161 0.85 1.72 -26.69
N THR A 162 0.12 1.38 -25.63
CA THR A 162 -0.70 2.32 -24.86
C THR A 162 -0.24 2.44 -23.41
N PHE A 163 -0.03 3.68 -22.96
CA PHE A 163 0.17 4.02 -21.55
C PHE A 163 -1.16 4.49 -20.97
N ARG A 164 -1.61 3.83 -19.89
CA ARG A 164 -2.84 4.19 -19.19
C ARG A 164 -2.52 4.81 -17.84
N ASP A 165 -2.92 6.07 -17.69
CA ASP A 165 -3.08 6.73 -16.39
C ASP A 165 -4.56 7.07 -16.17
N GLU A 166 -5.34 6.04 -15.85
CA GLU A 166 -6.74 6.18 -15.49
C GLU A 166 -6.93 5.94 -13.99
N HIS A 167 -7.87 6.62 -13.35
CA HIS A 167 -8.17 6.46 -11.91
C HIS A 167 -9.48 5.71 -11.63
N SER A 168 -9.93 4.92 -12.60
CA SER A 168 -11.19 4.17 -12.59
C SER A 168 -11.21 3.01 -11.61
N SER A 169 -10.07 2.35 -11.34
CA SER A 169 -10.00 1.23 -10.39
C SER A 169 -8.95 1.42 -9.29
N ILE A 170 -9.00 0.57 -8.26
CA ILE A 170 -8.03 0.61 -7.15
C ILE A 170 -6.62 0.31 -7.66
N ILE A 171 -6.49 -0.60 -8.64
CA ILE A 171 -5.22 -0.93 -9.27
C ILE A 171 -4.71 0.25 -10.09
N SER A 172 -5.54 0.82 -10.95
CA SER A 172 -5.13 1.92 -11.83
C SER A 172 -4.79 3.21 -11.06
N ARG A 173 -5.29 3.37 -9.83
CA ARG A 173 -4.86 4.43 -8.89
C ARG A 173 -3.46 4.22 -8.32
N LYS A 174 -3.04 2.97 -8.13
CA LYS A 174 -1.76 2.60 -7.52
C LYS A 174 -0.66 2.32 -8.55
N TYR A 175 -1.02 1.97 -9.78
CA TYR A 175 -0.11 1.50 -10.82
C TYR A 175 -0.38 2.23 -12.13
N PHE A 176 0.68 2.54 -12.86
CA PHE A 176 0.61 2.78 -14.30
C PHE A 176 0.54 1.44 -15.02
N ILE A 177 -0.26 1.36 -16.08
CA ILE A 177 -0.36 0.17 -16.94
C ILE A 177 0.15 0.53 -18.33
N PHE A 178 1.00 -0.32 -18.88
CA PHE A 178 1.58 -0.21 -20.21
C PHE A 178 1.14 -1.44 -21.00
N GLU A 179 0.35 -1.24 -22.04
CA GLU A 179 -0.12 -2.29 -22.93
C GLU A 179 0.73 -2.27 -24.19
N THR A 180 1.47 -3.35 -24.46
CA THR A 180 2.24 -3.48 -25.71
C THR A 180 1.71 -4.63 -26.55
N ASN A 181 2.19 -4.72 -27.79
CA ASN A 181 1.89 -5.86 -28.67
C ASN A 181 2.43 -7.21 -28.16
N GLN A 182 3.39 -7.23 -27.22
CA GLN A 182 4.02 -8.43 -26.69
C GLN A 182 3.59 -8.75 -25.25
N GLY A 183 2.83 -7.87 -24.61
CA GLY A 183 2.25 -8.10 -23.29
C GLY A 183 2.04 -6.82 -22.51
N ASN A 184 1.47 -6.98 -21.31
CA ASN A 184 1.23 -5.84 -20.44
C ASN A 184 2.34 -5.72 -19.40
N PHE A 185 2.61 -4.49 -19.00
CA PHE A 185 3.51 -4.16 -17.91
C PHE A 185 2.79 -3.23 -16.95
N TYR A 186 3.21 -3.28 -15.68
CA TYR A 186 2.77 -2.33 -14.68
C TYR A 186 3.96 -1.68 -14.03
N TRP A 187 3.77 -0.45 -13.57
CA TRP A 187 4.73 0.22 -12.72
C TRP A 187 4.02 0.90 -11.57
N ARG A 188 4.38 0.54 -10.33
CA ARG A 188 3.77 1.16 -9.13
C ARG A 188 4.06 2.65 -9.13
N LYS A 189 3.01 3.47 -9.01
CA LYS A 189 3.13 4.93 -8.89
C LYS A 189 3.89 5.23 -7.58
N PRO A 190 5.08 5.82 -7.62
CA PRO A 190 5.80 6.27 -6.43
C PRO A 190 4.96 7.27 -5.63
N SER A 191 5.09 7.24 -4.30
CA SER A 191 4.48 8.25 -3.43
C SER A 191 5.05 9.64 -3.72
N GLY A 192 4.20 10.66 -3.80
CA GLY A 192 4.65 12.03 -4.12
C GLY A 192 4.91 12.27 -5.60
N ASN A 193 4.40 11.38 -6.46
CA ASN A 193 4.40 11.60 -7.89
C ASN A 193 3.73 12.90 -8.28
N ARG A 194 4.40 13.65 -9.16
CA ARG A 194 3.76 14.77 -9.84
C ARG A 194 3.77 14.48 -11.33
N MET A 195 2.58 14.29 -11.85
CA MET A 195 2.37 14.34 -13.28
C MET A 195 2.57 15.77 -13.77
N ILE A 196 3.45 15.95 -14.75
CA ILE A 196 3.88 17.27 -15.23
C ILE A 196 3.10 17.66 -16.48
N SER A 197 2.91 16.73 -17.41
CA SER A 197 2.20 17.00 -18.66
C SER A 197 1.58 15.73 -19.24
N TYR A 198 0.49 15.95 -20.00
CA TYR A 198 -0.16 14.95 -20.85
C TYR A 198 -0.35 15.53 -22.25
N GLY A 199 0.12 14.81 -23.25
CA GLY A 199 -0.27 14.93 -24.64
C GLY A 199 -0.81 13.60 -25.14
N GLU A 200 -1.27 13.57 -26.38
CA GLU A 200 -1.82 12.35 -27.00
C GLU A 200 -0.78 11.24 -27.16
N ASN A 201 0.50 11.61 -27.38
CA ASN A 201 1.59 10.67 -27.65
C ASN A 201 2.75 10.75 -26.66
N GLU A 202 2.66 11.62 -25.66
CA GLU A 202 3.73 11.84 -24.70
C GLU A 202 3.15 12.23 -23.33
N ALA A 203 3.66 11.62 -22.26
CA ALA A 203 3.38 12.00 -20.89
C ALA A 203 4.68 12.22 -20.14
N THR A 204 4.75 13.24 -19.28
CA THR A 204 5.92 13.46 -18.43
C THR A 204 5.53 13.33 -16.97
N VAL A 205 6.23 12.45 -16.25
CA VAL A 205 6.05 12.24 -14.82
C VAL A 205 7.34 12.54 -14.06
N ARG A 206 7.24 13.13 -12.87
CA ARG A 206 8.38 13.35 -11.99
C ARG A 206 8.17 12.71 -10.63
N PHE A 207 9.21 12.01 -10.17
CA PHE A 207 9.30 11.38 -8.86
C PHE A 207 10.74 11.52 -8.36
N ASP A 208 10.95 11.81 -7.08
CA ASP A 208 12.27 11.83 -6.44
C ASP A 208 13.37 12.57 -7.23
N GLN A 209 13.03 13.75 -7.78
CA GLN A 209 13.89 14.59 -8.63
C GLN A 209 14.25 14.02 -10.01
N LYS A 210 13.77 12.83 -10.35
CA LYS A 210 13.90 12.21 -11.67
C LYS A 210 12.69 12.51 -12.54
N GLN A 211 12.92 12.75 -13.83
CA GLN A 211 11.87 12.98 -14.81
C GLN A 211 11.79 11.81 -15.79
N TYR A 212 10.60 11.29 -16.00
CA TYR A 212 10.28 10.19 -16.90
C TYR A 212 9.38 10.71 -18.01
N THR A 213 9.89 10.73 -19.24
CA THR A 213 9.12 10.99 -20.44
C THR A 213 8.67 9.65 -21.01
N ILE A 214 7.35 9.46 -21.10
CA ILE A 214 6.72 8.25 -21.62
C ILE A 214 6.16 8.58 -23.00
N LYS A 215 6.62 7.88 -24.04
CA LYS A 215 6.19 8.08 -25.43
C LYS A 215 5.40 6.88 -25.93
N GLY A 216 4.29 7.11 -26.60
CA GLY A 216 3.36 6.09 -27.08
C GLY A 216 1.92 6.59 -27.02
N ASN A 217 0.92 5.78 -27.33
CA ASN A 217 -0.47 6.21 -27.21
C ASN A 217 -0.83 6.46 -25.74
N ILE A 218 -1.25 7.68 -25.38
CA ILE A 218 -1.53 8.06 -24.00
C ILE A 218 -3.03 8.10 -23.75
N ILE A 219 -3.50 7.29 -22.80
CA ILE A 219 -4.86 7.38 -22.27
C ILE A 219 -4.80 7.94 -20.87
N HIS A 220 -5.26 9.17 -20.73
CA HIS A 220 -5.45 9.82 -19.44
C HIS A 220 -6.92 10.21 -19.26
N LYS A 221 -7.54 9.69 -18.21
CA LYS A 221 -8.80 10.22 -17.70
C LYS A 221 -8.49 10.93 -16.40
N GLY A 222 -8.42 12.26 -16.48
CA GLY A 222 -8.38 13.11 -15.30
C GLY A 222 -9.57 12.77 -14.38
N PHE A 223 -9.42 13.03 -13.08
CA PHE A 223 -10.57 13.02 -12.19
C PHE A 223 -11.56 14.08 -12.70
N GLU A 224 -12.60 13.68 -13.42
CA GLU A 224 -13.85 14.44 -13.41
C GLU A 224 -14.27 14.44 -11.95
N GLY A 225 -14.24 15.62 -11.33
CA GLY A 225 -14.52 15.78 -9.92
C GLY A 225 -15.82 15.07 -9.56
N ILE A 226 -15.74 14.17 -8.58
CA ILE A 226 -16.91 13.92 -7.74
C ILE A 226 -17.14 15.27 -7.05
N GLY A 227 -18.07 16.05 -7.59
CA GLY A 227 -18.52 17.29 -6.99
C GLY A 227 -19.02 17.02 -5.57
N ASP A 228 -18.54 17.85 -4.66
CA ASP A 228 -19.01 18.17 -3.30
C ASP A 228 -19.64 17.06 -2.44
#